data_AF-A0A1G2Q0S1-F1
#
_entry.id   AF-A0A1G2Q0S1-F1
#
_cell.length_a   1.000
_cell.length_b   1.000
_cell.length_c   1.000
_cell.angle_alpha   90.00
_cell.angle_beta   90.00
_cell.angle_gamma   90.00
#
_symmetry.space_group_name_H-M   'P 1'
#
loop_
_entity.id
_entity.type
_entity.pdbx_description
1 polymer ?
#
loop_
_entity_poly.entity_id
_entity_poly.type
_entity_poly.pdbx_seq_one_letter_code
_entity_poly.pdbx_strand_id
1 'polypeptide(L)'
;MKQLALPTTKEAANRVWDILVTHAGAPNDEPGWARAQFVYHFTQGTISEYRFQGNLGSGGKFWCDRFEGWRVTCYPEDETVERREMIAVTNAVLRELLEEL
;
A
#
# COMPACT_ATOMS: atom_id res chain seq x y z
N MET A 1 19.25 -5.47 12.44
CA MET A 1 18.31 -5.74 11.32
C MET A 1 19.00 -5.34 10.02
N LYS A 2 18.83 -6.11 8.93
CA LYS A 2 19.38 -5.79 7.61
C LYS A 2 18.37 -4.94 6.84
N GLN A 3 18.84 -3.90 6.16
CA GLN A 3 18.00 -3.04 5.33
C GLN A 3 17.61 -3.78 4.04
N LEU A 4 16.33 -3.71 3.68
CA LEU A 4 15.76 -4.18 2.42
C LEU A 4 16.04 -3.15 1.31
N ALA A 5 16.41 -3.64 0.13
CA ALA A 5 16.34 -2.86 -1.09
C ALA A 5 14.92 -3.03 -1.65
N LEU A 6 14.13 -1.96 -1.66
CA LEU A 6 12.75 -2.00 -2.13
C LEU A 6 12.67 -1.49 -3.58
N PRO A 7 11.95 -2.18 -4.47
CA PRO A 7 11.78 -1.72 -5.83
C PRO A 7 10.85 -0.50 -5.88
N THR A 8 11.37 0.66 -6.27
CA THR A 8 10.61 1.91 -6.37
C THR A 8 10.28 2.28 -7.82
N THR A 9 10.11 1.29 -8.70
CA THR A 9 9.84 1.53 -10.12
C THR A 9 8.37 1.92 -10.36
N LYS A 10 8.10 2.55 -11.50
CA LYS A 10 6.72 2.87 -11.92
C LYS A 10 5.89 1.59 -12.08
N GLU A 11 6.49 0.51 -12.56
CA GLU A 11 5.82 -0.78 -12.71
C GLU A 11 5.41 -1.36 -11.35
N ALA A 12 6.35 -1.43 -10.39
CA ALA A 12 6.05 -1.85 -9.03
C ALA A 12 4.94 -0.99 -8.39
N ALA A 13 5.00 0.34 -8.56
CA ALA A 13 3.99 1.24 -8.03
C ALA A 13 2.58 0.95 -8.59
N ASN A 14 2.47 0.64 -9.89
CA ASN A 14 1.16 0.33 -10.48
C ASN A 14 0.61 -1.00 -9.97
N ARG A 15 1.45 -2.03 -9.84
CA ARG A 15 1.07 -3.34 -9.29
C ARG A 15 0.66 -3.24 -7.81
N VAL A 16 1.39 -2.46 -7.02
CA VAL A 16 0.99 -2.15 -5.64
C VAL A 16 -0.37 -1.46 -5.63
N TRP A 17 -0.59 -0.45 -6.49
CA TRP A 17 -1.88 0.24 -6.54
C TRP A 17 -3.04 -0.69 -6.92
N ASP A 18 -2.84 -1.62 -7.87
CA ASP A 18 -3.85 -2.63 -8.20
C ASP A 18 -4.24 -3.46 -6.96
N ILE A 19 -3.26 -3.91 -6.18
CA ILE A 19 -3.50 -4.63 -4.93
C ILE A 19 -4.27 -3.77 -3.93
N LEU A 20 -3.91 -2.49 -3.77
CA LEU A 20 -4.60 -1.57 -2.86
C LEU A 20 -6.06 -1.32 -3.28
N VAL A 21 -6.34 -1.20 -4.58
CA VAL A 21 -7.70 -1.08 -5.10
C VAL A 21 -8.48 -2.37 -4.84
N THR A 22 -7.92 -3.52 -5.23
CA THR A 22 -8.61 -4.82 -5.15
C THR A 22 -8.87 -5.27 -3.71
N HIS A 23 -7.88 -5.15 -2.82
CA HIS A 23 -7.96 -5.74 -1.49
C HIS A 23 -8.29 -4.73 -0.40
N ALA A 24 -7.89 -3.46 -0.54
CA ALA A 24 -8.09 -2.43 0.49
C ALA A 24 -9.05 -1.30 0.06
N GLY A 25 -9.58 -1.36 -1.16
CA GLY A 25 -10.56 -0.39 -1.67
C GLY A 25 -9.99 1.01 -1.91
N ALA A 26 -8.71 1.14 -2.29
CA ALA A 26 -8.16 2.44 -2.69
C ALA A 26 -9.00 3.09 -3.81
N PRO A 27 -9.07 4.44 -3.88
CA PRO A 27 -9.82 5.13 -4.92
C PRO A 27 -9.44 4.68 -6.33
N ASN A 28 -10.46 4.42 -7.15
CA ASN A 28 -10.33 3.98 -8.53
C ASN A 28 -11.21 4.85 -9.46
N ASP A 29 -11.28 6.15 -9.18
CA ASP A 29 -11.95 7.14 -10.00
C ASP A 29 -11.15 7.44 -11.26
N GLU A 30 -11.81 7.69 -12.40
CA GLU A 30 -11.18 8.18 -13.63
C GLU A 30 -11.32 9.71 -13.68
N PRO A 31 -10.24 10.50 -13.92
CA PRO A 31 -8.96 10.12 -14.53
C PRO A 31 -7.81 9.77 -13.56
N GLY A 32 -8.06 9.04 -12.47
CA GLY A 32 -7.03 8.31 -11.73
C GLY A 32 -6.06 9.15 -10.89
N TRP A 33 -6.49 10.30 -10.36
CA TRP A 33 -5.58 11.23 -9.66
C TRP A 33 -4.88 10.60 -8.45
N ALA A 34 -5.60 9.79 -7.68
CA ALA A 34 -5.03 9.10 -6.51
C ALA A 34 -3.89 8.14 -6.89
N ARG A 35 -4.08 7.41 -8.00
CA ARG A 35 -3.06 6.52 -8.58
C ARG A 35 -1.85 7.30 -9.08
N ALA A 36 -2.08 8.38 -9.82
CA ALA A 36 -1.01 9.21 -10.36
C ALA A 36 -0.14 9.81 -9.23
N GLN A 37 -0.77 10.31 -8.16
CA GLN A 37 -0.05 10.79 -6.99
C GLN A 37 0.74 9.67 -6.30
N PHE A 38 0.13 8.50 -6.10
CA PHE A 38 0.82 7.37 -5.49
C PHE A 38 2.07 6.98 -6.29
N VAL A 39 1.93 6.81 -7.61
CA VAL A 39 3.04 6.44 -8.50
C VAL A 39 4.15 7.49 -8.45
N TYR A 40 3.80 8.77 -8.45
CA TYR A 40 4.78 9.85 -8.31
C TYR A 40 5.56 9.73 -7.00
N HIS A 41 4.87 9.67 -5.86
CA HIS A 41 5.51 9.58 -4.55
C HIS A 41 6.34 8.30 -4.36
N PHE A 42 5.82 7.16 -4.81
CA PHE A 42 6.50 5.88 -4.75
C PHE A 42 7.81 5.88 -5.53
N THR A 43 7.81 6.45 -6.74
CA THR A 43 9.00 6.47 -7.60
C THR A 43 10.08 7.45 -7.18
N GLN A 44 9.74 8.49 -6.41
CA GLN A 44 10.75 9.36 -5.81
C GLN A 44 11.48 8.70 -4.63
N GLY A 45 11.04 7.52 -4.17
CA GLY A 45 11.61 6.84 -3.00
C GLY A 45 11.44 7.64 -1.71
N THR A 46 10.48 8.57 -1.67
CA THR A 46 10.27 9.53 -0.58
C THR A 46 9.18 9.12 0.40
N ILE A 47 8.35 8.13 0.06
CA ILE A 47 7.27 7.70 0.96
C ILE A 47 7.75 6.63 1.91
N SER A 48 7.78 6.96 3.20
CA SER A 48 7.67 5.99 4.28
C SER A 48 6.21 5.61 4.53
N GLU A 49 5.28 6.57 4.38
CA GLU A 49 3.83 6.44 4.54
C GLU A 49 3.11 7.12 3.36
N TYR A 50 2.05 6.50 2.85
CA TYR A 50 1.10 7.09 1.91
C TYR A 50 -0.34 6.79 2.33
N ARG A 51 -1.18 7.83 2.49
CA ARG A 51 -2.58 7.67 2.89
C ARG A 51 -3.46 7.54 1.67
N PHE A 52 -4.10 6.38 1.52
CA PHE A 52 -5.05 6.11 0.44
C PHE A 52 -6.49 5.92 0.93
N GLN A 53 -6.69 5.80 2.25
CA GLN A 53 -7.99 5.52 2.87
C GLN A 53 -8.59 4.19 2.38
N GLY A 54 -9.64 4.25 1.56
CA GLY A 54 -10.39 3.10 1.07
C GLY A 54 -11.26 2.45 2.13
N ASN A 55 -11.41 1.13 2.04
CA ASN A 55 -12.24 0.33 2.94
C ASN A 55 -11.63 0.21 4.35
N LEU A 56 -10.35 0.60 4.51
CA LEU A 56 -9.67 0.72 5.80
C LEU A 56 -10.05 1.99 6.59
N GLY A 57 -10.93 2.82 6.05
CA GLY A 57 -11.40 4.05 6.70
C GLY A 57 -10.42 5.21 6.56
N SER A 58 -10.61 6.24 7.39
CA SER A 58 -9.81 7.49 7.32
C SER A 58 -8.31 7.24 7.55
N GLY A 59 -7.99 6.15 8.26
CA GLY A 59 -6.64 5.71 8.59
C GLY A 59 -5.94 4.82 7.58
N GLY A 60 -6.56 4.48 6.45
CA GLY A 60 -5.96 3.56 5.46
C GLY A 60 -4.63 4.08 4.89
N LYS A 61 -3.54 3.38 5.21
CA LYS A 61 -2.16 3.77 4.90
C LYS A 61 -1.40 2.62 4.25
N PHE A 62 -0.57 2.96 3.27
CA PHE A 62 0.48 2.12 2.73
C PHE A 62 1.83 2.56 3.30
N TRP A 63 2.68 1.60 3.64
CA TRP A 63 4.02 1.81 4.16
C TRP A 63 5.04 1.19 3.22
N CYS A 64 6.10 1.93 2.94
CA CYS A 64 7.28 1.44 2.23
C CYS A 64 8.47 1.53 3.18
N ASP A 65 8.60 0.51 4.03
CA ASP A 65 9.56 0.50 5.13
C ASP A 65 10.78 -0.38 4.79
N ARG A 66 11.98 0.16 4.96
CA ARG A 66 13.21 -0.56 4.57
C ARG A 66 13.60 -1.68 5.53
N PHE A 67 12.84 -1.95 6.59
CA PHE A 67 13.04 -3.05 7.52
C PHE A 67 11.87 -4.04 7.49
N GLU A 68 10.64 -3.56 7.30
CA GLU A 68 9.42 -4.37 7.32
C GLU A 68 8.84 -4.65 5.92
N GLY A 69 9.33 -3.95 4.89
CA GLY A 69 8.85 -4.07 3.52
C GLY A 69 7.58 -3.26 3.26
N TRP A 70 6.78 -3.75 2.31
CA TRP A 70 5.49 -3.15 1.96
C TRP A 70 4.37 -3.69 2.84
N ARG A 71 3.57 -2.79 3.40
CA ARG A 71 2.41 -3.17 4.20
C ARG A 71 1.35 -2.07 4.23
N VAL A 72 0.13 -2.45 4.54
CA VAL A 72 -0.97 -1.55 4.90
C VAL A 72 -1.32 -1.65 6.38
N THR A 73 -1.84 -0.56 6.91
CA THR A 73 -2.44 -0.47 8.25
C THR A 73 -3.64 0.48 8.22
N CYS A 74 -4.43 0.47 9.28
CA CYS A 74 -5.38 1.55 9.60
C CYS A 74 -5.03 2.17 10.96
N TYR A 75 -5.79 3.16 11.41
CA TYR A 75 -5.71 3.60 12.79
C TYR A 75 -6.22 2.52 13.75
N PRO A 76 -5.66 2.38 14.96
CA PRO A 76 -6.15 1.41 15.94
C PRO A 76 -7.64 1.58 16.28
N GLU A 77 -8.11 2.83 16.38
CA GLU A 77 -9.52 3.15 16.61
C GLU A 77 -10.44 2.82 15.43
N ASP A 78 -9.86 2.67 14.24
CA ASP A 78 -10.54 2.22 13.03
C ASP A 78 -10.50 0.68 12.88
N GLU A 79 -9.83 -0.07 13.77
CA GLU A 79 -9.77 -1.52 13.62
C GLU A 79 -11.10 -2.22 13.92
N THR A 80 -11.62 -2.94 12.92
CA THR A 80 -12.70 -3.91 13.07
C THR A 80 -12.19 -5.31 12.70
N VAL A 81 -13.00 -6.36 12.95
CA VAL A 81 -12.64 -7.72 12.53
C VAL A 81 -12.44 -7.77 11.02
N GLU A 82 -13.36 -7.16 10.27
CA GLU A 82 -13.34 -7.10 8.80
C GLU A 82 -12.11 -6.33 8.28
N ARG A 83 -11.76 -5.21 8.91
CA ARG A 83 -10.56 -4.44 8.53
C ARG A 83 -9.27 -5.19 8.87
N ARG A 84 -9.21 -5.93 9.98
CA ARG A 84 -8.04 -6.77 10.30
C ARG A 84 -7.84 -7.89 9.29
N GLU A 85 -8.91 -8.55 8.87
CA GLU A 85 -8.86 -9.56 7.81
C GLU A 85 -8.41 -8.94 6.48
N MET A 86 -8.94 -7.77 6.13
CA MET A 86 -8.55 -7.03 4.93
C MET A 86 -7.07 -6.63 4.94
N ILE A 87 -6.56 -6.15 6.08
CA ILE A 87 -5.14 -5.83 6.28
C ILE A 87 -4.29 -7.09 6.13
N ALA A 88 -4.69 -8.20 6.74
CA ALA A 88 -3.95 -9.45 6.66
C ALA A 88 -3.84 -9.97 5.22
N VAL A 89 -4.95 -9.98 4.48
CA VAL A 89 -4.97 -10.39 3.06
C VAL A 89 -4.13 -9.44 2.21
N THR A 90 -4.34 -8.13 2.34
CA THR A 90 -3.59 -7.13 1.56
C THR A 90 -2.08 -7.26 1.81
N ASN A 91 -1.66 -7.44 3.07
CA ASN A 91 -0.25 -7.60 3.43
C ASN A 91 0.36 -8.91 2.92
N ALA A 92 -0.41 -10.00 2.88
CA ALA A 92 0.06 -11.25 2.29
C ALA A 92 0.37 -11.06 0.80
N VAL A 93 -0.56 -10.49 0.03
CA VAL A 93 -0.39 -10.27 -1.42
C VAL A 93 0.72 -9.25 -1.71
N LEU A 94 0.85 -8.18 -0.91
CA LEU A 94 1.96 -7.23 -1.03
C LEU A 94 3.32 -7.89 -0.77
N ARG A 95 3.40 -8.82 0.18
CA ARG A 95 4.62 -9.57 0.47
C ARG A 95 5.00 -10.49 -0.68
N GLU A 96 4.04 -11.23 -1.21
CA GLU A 96 4.25 -12.09 -2.39
C GLU A 96 4.77 -11.27 -3.58
N LEU A 97 4.16 -10.11 -3.86
CA LEU A 97 4.63 -9.20 -4.91
C LEU A 97 6.07 -8.72 -4.65
N LEU A 98 6.40 -8.38 -3.41
CA LEU A 98 7.74 -7.91 -3.07
C LEU A 98 8.80 -9.02 -3.19
N GLU A 99 8.45 -10.27 -2.89
CA GLU A 99 9.34 -11.42 -3.05
C GLU A 99 9.54 -11.82 -4.51
N GLU A 100 8.59 -11.50 -5.40
CA GLU A 100 8.67 -11.72 -6.84
C GLU A 100 9.64 -10.75 -7.54
N LEU A 101 9.76 -9.51 -7.03
CA LEU A 101 10.51 -8.40 -7.64
C LEU A 101 11.97 -8.30 -7.17
#